data_AF-A0A1A7KJJ0-F1
#
_entry.id   AF-A0A1A7KJJ0-F1
#
_cell.length_a   1.000
_cell.length_b   1.000
_cell.length_c   1.000
_cell.angle_alpha   90.00
_cell.angle_beta   90.00
_cell.angle_gamma   90.00
#
_symmetry.space_group_name_H-M   'P 1'
#
loop_
_entity.id
_entity.type
_entity.pdbx_description
1 polymer ?
#
loop_
_entity_poly.entity_id
_entity_poly.type
_entity_poly.pdbx_seq_one_letter_code
_entity_poly.pdbx_strand_id
1 'polypeptide(L)'
;MKIRALFFAVTSFSSIAFGQQLVTKATFDMVEYVEDVDWVDEDIYCAGFSFKTVINDGNACDAYLIHYDTNLKPKWTLKISDEHTNKIFAVKRHKDKIFALVVQGKAEGGDEDVFMKLFTINLDGTIENKVNFGRTFNSPSNIVINGSNLIFGYRISNGTPTPLILRMKSSIII
;
A
#
# COMPACT_ATOMS: atom_id res chain seq x y z
N MET A 1 -42.34 -3.71 -23.32
CA MET A 1 -41.99 -4.04 -21.91
C MET A 1 -40.55 -4.54 -21.67
N LYS A 2 -39.75 -4.88 -22.69
CA LYS A 2 -38.40 -5.45 -22.47
C LYS A 2 -37.29 -4.43 -22.12
N ILE A 3 -37.39 -3.17 -22.54
CA ILE A 3 -36.34 -2.15 -22.33
C ILE A 3 -36.33 -1.60 -20.89
N ARG A 4 -37.50 -1.54 -20.22
CA ARG A 4 -37.60 -0.98 -18.85
C ARG A 4 -36.98 -1.90 -17.78
N ALA A 5 -37.00 -3.21 -17.99
CA ALA A 5 -36.36 -4.17 -17.09
C ALA A 5 -34.82 -4.14 -17.17
N LEU A 6 -34.27 -3.86 -18.35
CA LEU A 6 -32.83 -3.76 -18.57
C LEU A 6 -32.24 -2.54 -17.84
N PHE A 7 -32.95 -1.41 -17.85
CA PHE A 7 -32.54 -0.20 -17.13
C PHE A 7 -32.51 -0.41 -15.62
N PHE A 8 -33.52 -1.08 -15.05
CA PHE A 8 -33.54 -1.41 -13.62
C PHE A 8 -32.39 -2.33 -13.22
N ALA A 9 -32.09 -3.36 -14.03
CA ALA A 9 -30.99 -4.28 -13.79
C ALA A 9 -29.63 -3.55 -13.79
N VAL A 10 -29.38 -2.68 -14.78
CA VAL A 10 -28.11 -1.93 -14.88
C VAL A 10 -27.93 -0.99 -13.69
N THR A 11 -28.98 -0.29 -13.24
CA THR A 11 -28.90 0.59 -12.06
C THR A 11 -28.65 -0.17 -10.75
N SER A 12 -29.18 -1.38 -10.61
CA SER A 12 -28.93 -2.23 -9.43
C SER A 12 -27.52 -2.83 -9.39
N PHE A 13 -26.91 -3.12 -10.54
CA PHE A 13 -25.52 -3.61 -10.57
C PHE A 13 -24.50 -2.53 -10.23
N SER A 14 -24.75 -1.27 -10.64
CA SER A 14 -23.87 -0.16 -10.26
C SER A 14 -23.88 0.12 -8.76
N SER A 15 -25.04 0.05 -8.09
CA SER A 15 -25.12 0.29 -6.64
C SER A 15 -24.50 -0.84 -5.80
N ILE A 16 -24.48 -2.08 -6.29
CA ILE A 16 -23.77 -3.19 -5.63
C ILE A 16 -22.25 -3.02 -5.75
N ALA A 17 -21.75 -2.54 -6.89
CA ALA A 17 -20.32 -2.27 -7.08
C ALA A 17 -19.80 -1.14 -6.17
N PHE A 18 -20.58 -0.07 -5.96
CA PHE A 18 -20.22 0.99 -5.01
C PHE A 18 -20.41 0.60 -3.54
N GLY A 19 -21.32 -0.34 -3.24
CA GLY A 19 -21.48 -0.89 -1.89
C GLY A 19 -20.30 -1.74 -1.43
N GLN A 20 -19.68 -2.51 -2.33
CA GLN A 20 -18.48 -3.30 -2.00
C GLN A 20 -17.25 -2.44 -1.70
N GLN A 21 -17.17 -1.22 -2.25
CA GLN A 21 -16.05 -0.30 -2.00
C GLN A 21 -16.16 0.43 -0.65
N LEU A 22 -17.37 0.52 -0.08
CA LEU A 22 -17.63 1.17 1.21
C LEU A 22 -17.62 0.18 2.39
N VAL A 23 -18.05 -1.06 2.17
CA VAL A 23 -18.08 -2.10 3.21
C VAL A 23 -16.69 -2.59 3.59
N THR A 24 -15.73 -2.56 2.67
CA THR A 24 -14.35 -3.00 2.97
C THR A 24 -13.61 -2.07 3.93
N LYS A 25 -13.94 -0.78 3.99
CA LYS A 25 -13.25 0.16 4.89
C LYS A 25 -13.63 0.01 6.36
N ALA A 26 -14.77 -0.62 6.65
CA ALA A 26 -15.36 -0.67 7.99
C ALA A 26 -15.10 -1.98 8.77
N THR A 27 -14.52 -3.01 8.14
CA THR A 27 -14.37 -4.35 8.75
C THR A 27 -12.92 -4.77 8.96
N PHE A 28 -11.98 -3.82 8.89
CA PHE A 28 -10.62 -4.04 9.37
C PHE A 28 -10.53 -3.55 10.82
N ASP A 29 -10.87 -4.41 11.78
CA ASP A 29 -10.91 -4.09 13.22
C ASP A 29 -9.59 -3.51 13.80
N MET A 30 -8.50 -3.53 13.01
CA MET A 30 -7.16 -3.08 13.38
C MET A 30 -6.61 -1.90 12.55
N VAL A 31 -7.29 -1.44 11.49
CA VAL A 31 -6.80 -0.35 10.62
C VAL A 31 -7.84 0.76 10.57
N GLU A 32 -7.48 1.96 11.01
CA GLU A 32 -8.40 3.11 10.97
C GLU A 32 -8.35 3.83 9.62
N TYR A 33 -7.20 3.81 8.94
CA TYR A 33 -7.03 4.40 7.62
C TYR A 33 -6.28 3.45 6.69
N VAL A 34 -7.00 2.91 5.72
CA VAL A 34 -6.47 2.07 4.65
C VAL A 34 -5.93 2.96 3.53
N GLU A 35 -4.65 2.81 3.21
CA GLU A 35 -3.96 3.52 2.12
C GLU A 35 -3.97 2.71 0.82
N ASP A 36 -3.71 1.40 0.91
CA ASP A 36 -3.75 0.51 -0.23
C ASP A 36 -4.12 -0.92 0.18
N VAL A 37 -4.70 -1.68 -0.76
CA VAL A 37 -5.06 -3.09 -0.56
C VAL A 37 -4.68 -3.88 -1.81
N ASP A 38 -3.95 -4.96 -1.61
CA ASP A 38 -3.71 -5.96 -2.65
C ASP A 38 -4.36 -7.29 -2.26
N TRP A 39 -5.25 -7.78 -3.12
CA TRP A 39 -5.94 -9.04 -2.94
C TRP A 39 -5.42 -10.03 -3.97
N VAL A 40 -4.83 -11.13 -3.50
CA VAL A 40 -4.36 -12.22 -4.36
C VAL A 40 -4.82 -13.55 -3.79
N ASP A 41 -5.65 -14.25 -4.55
CA ASP A 41 -6.27 -15.53 -4.14
C ASP A 41 -7.06 -15.39 -2.82
N GLU A 42 -6.63 -16.09 -1.77
CA GLU A 42 -7.24 -16.08 -0.44
C GLU A 42 -6.52 -15.17 0.57
N ASP A 43 -5.53 -14.42 0.10
CA ASP A 43 -4.70 -13.54 0.92
C ASP A 43 -5.00 -12.06 0.59
N ILE A 44 -5.25 -11.27 1.64
CA ILE A 44 -5.52 -9.84 1.54
C ILE A 44 -4.42 -9.09 2.28
N TYR A 45 -3.67 -8.24 1.58
CA TYR A 45 -2.63 -7.40 2.16
C TYR A 45 -3.12 -5.97 2.22
N CYS A 46 -3.25 -5.44 3.43
CA CYS A 46 -3.77 -4.11 3.68
C CYS A 46 -2.65 -3.23 4.26
N ALA A 47 -2.33 -2.15 3.55
CA ALA A 47 -1.47 -1.08 4.05
C ALA A 47 -2.33 0.02 4.69
N GLY A 48 -1.90 0.49 5.85
CA GLY A 48 -2.61 1.58 6.50
C GLY A 48 -2.02 2.00 7.84
N PHE A 49 -2.76 2.89 8.49
CA PHE A 49 -2.47 3.38 9.84
C PHE A 49 -3.35 2.67 10.86
N SER A 50 -2.75 2.28 11.98
CA SER A 50 -3.47 1.84 13.17
C SER A 50 -3.21 2.83 14.29
N PHE A 51 -4.26 3.45 14.83
CA PHE A 51 -4.18 4.20 16.10
C PHE A 51 -4.49 3.31 17.31
N LYS A 52 -4.89 2.04 17.08
CA LYS A 52 -5.27 1.07 18.12
C LYS A 52 -4.12 0.18 18.60
N THR A 53 -2.92 0.29 18.02
CA THR A 53 -1.74 -0.33 18.62
C THR A 53 -1.39 0.41 19.90
N VAL A 54 -1.23 -0.35 20.99
CA VAL A 54 -0.98 0.10 22.37
C VAL A 54 0.46 0.63 22.54
N ILE A 55 0.99 1.33 21.54
CA ILE A 55 2.35 1.85 21.51
C ILE A 55 2.26 3.36 21.28
N ASN A 56 2.22 4.11 22.37
CA ASN A 56 2.45 5.55 22.35
C ASN A 56 3.98 5.77 22.37
N ASP A 57 4.64 5.62 21.22
CA ASP A 57 6.09 5.84 21.06
C ASP A 57 6.43 7.27 20.59
N GLY A 58 5.43 8.12 20.37
CA GLY A 58 5.62 9.50 19.90
C GLY A 58 5.70 9.65 18.38
N ASN A 59 5.51 8.59 17.59
CA ASN A 59 5.43 8.72 16.13
C ASN A 59 4.05 9.18 15.67
N ALA A 60 4.03 10.16 14.75
CA ALA A 60 2.80 10.77 14.26
C ALA A 60 2.06 9.91 13.20
N CYS A 61 2.73 8.91 12.62
CA CYS A 61 2.22 8.07 11.53
C CYS A 61 2.98 6.73 11.50
N ASP A 62 2.46 5.70 12.17
CA ASP A 62 3.01 4.35 12.09
C ASP A 62 2.40 3.60 10.90
N ALA A 63 3.23 3.26 9.91
CA ALA A 63 2.85 2.47 8.75
C ALA A 63 2.83 0.97 9.08
N TYR A 64 1.65 0.37 8.97
CA TYR A 64 1.44 -1.06 9.14
C TYR A 64 1.07 -1.74 7.83
N LEU A 65 1.61 -2.94 7.64
CA LEU A 65 1.14 -3.90 6.66
C LEU A 65 0.49 -5.07 7.41
N ILE A 66 -0.76 -5.36 7.09
CA ILE A 66 -1.51 -6.44 7.72
C ILE A 66 -1.94 -7.43 6.66
N HIS A 67 -1.72 -8.70 6.95
CA HIS A 67 -2.18 -9.82 6.13
C HIS A 67 -3.44 -10.41 6.76
N TYR A 68 -4.52 -10.44 6.00
CA TYR A 68 -5.81 -11.00 6.38
C TYR A 68 -6.12 -12.27 5.58
N ASP A 69 -6.92 -13.16 6.19
CA ASP A 69 -7.66 -14.17 5.44
C ASP A 69 -8.92 -13.58 4.77
N THR A 70 -9.63 -14.39 3.99
CA THR A 70 -10.89 -14.00 3.32
C THR A 70 -12.04 -13.68 4.27
N ASN A 71 -11.93 -14.04 5.56
CA ASN A 71 -12.87 -13.67 6.62
C ASN A 71 -12.45 -12.38 7.34
N LEU A 72 -11.46 -11.66 6.81
CA LEU A 72 -10.90 -10.44 7.39
C LEU A 72 -10.31 -10.64 8.79
N LYS A 73 -9.85 -11.86 9.10
CA LYS A 73 -9.08 -12.13 10.31
C LYS A 73 -7.58 -11.93 10.04
N PRO A 74 -6.88 -11.12 10.84
CA PRO A 74 -5.47 -10.87 10.64
C PRO A 74 -4.68 -12.14 10.94
N LYS A 75 -3.90 -12.60 9.96
CA LYS A 75 -2.93 -13.68 10.10
C LYS A 75 -1.64 -13.15 10.74
N TRP A 76 -1.18 -11.98 10.32
CA TRP A 76 -0.04 -11.28 10.93
C TRP A 76 -0.08 -9.78 10.63
N THR A 77 0.65 -9.01 11.44
CA THR A 77 0.82 -7.57 11.33
C THR A 77 2.31 -7.23 11.37
N LEU A 78 2.75 -6.36 10.46
CA LEU A 78 4.12 -5.86 10.38
C LEU A 78 4.12 -4.33 10.53
N LYS A 79 4.89 -3.82 11.51
CA LYS A 79 5.32 -2.40 11.53
C LYS A 79 6.51 -2.25 10.58
N ILE A 80 6.39 -1.41 9.57
CA ILE A 80 7.42 -1.27 8.53
C ILE A 80 8.73 -0.70 9.08
N SER A 81 8.63 0.24 10.02
CA SER A 81 9.75 0.97 10.61
C SER A 81 9.28 1.92 11.71
N ASP A 82 10.21 2.33 12.58
CA ASP A 82 9.99 3.32 13.64
C ASP A 82 10.34 4.77 13.22
N GLU A 83 10.45 5.08 11.92
CA GLU A 83 10.72 6.45 11.44
C GLU A 83 9.51 7.39 11.64
N HIS A 84 9.79 8.67 11.94
CA HIS A 84 8.81 9.65 12.45
C HIS A 84 7.67 10.01 11.47
N THR A 85 7.97 10.02 10.18
CA THR A 85 6.98 9.94 9.11
C THR A 85 7.18 8.59 8.45
N ASN A 86 6.19 7.71 8.51
CA ASN A 86 6.27 6.40 7.88
C ASN A 86 4.91 6.06 7.27
N LYS A 87 4.83 6.03 5.94
CA LYS A 87 3.59 5.78 5.21
C LYS A 87 3.82 4.78 4.09
N ILE A 88 3.03 3.71 4.09
CA ILE A 88 2.95 2.80 2.94
C ILE A 88 1.97 3.43 1.94
N PHE A 89 2.43 3.63 0.72
CA PHE A 89 1.62 4.22 -0.35
C PHE A 89 1.03 3.18 -1.29
N ALA A 90 1.76 2.11 -1.54
CA ALA A 90 1.32 1.06 -2.43
C ALA A 90 1.88 -0.29 -1.98
N VAL A 91 1.07 -1.33 -2.13
CA VAL A 91 1.43 -2.70 -1.85
C VAL A 91 1.10 -3.55 -3.06
N LYS A 92 2.00 -4.47 -3.39
CA LYS A 92 1.75 -5.46 -4.43
C LYS A 92 2.43 -6.78 -4.11
N ARG A 93 1.66 -7.86 -4.03
CA ARG A 93 2.18 -9.21 -4.01
C ARG A 93 2.55 -9.65 -5.43
N HIS A 94 3.70 -10.29 -5.53
CA HIS A 94 4.12 -11.02 -6.71
C HIS A 94 4.78 -12.32 -6.28
N LYS A 95 4.20 -13.46 -6.67
CA LYS A 95 4.71 -14.79 -6.30
C LYS A 95 4.85 -14.93 -4.78
N ASP A 96 6.06 -15.17 -4.30
CA ASP A 96 6.43 -15.40 -2.91
C ASP A 96 6.87 -14.14 -2.16
N LYS A 97 6.69 -12.95 -2.76
CA LYS A 97 7.12 -11.67 -2.19
C LYS A 97 6.01 -10.63 -2.22
N ILE A 98 6.06 -9.73 -1.26
CA ILE A 98 5.22 -8.55 -1.15
C ILE A 98 6.14 -7.33 -1.30
N PHE A 99 5.76 -6.42 -2.18
CA PHE A 99 6.46 -5.18 -2.42
C PHE A 99 5.66 -4.03 -1.83
N ALA A 100 6.28 -3.25 -0.95
CA ALA A 100 5.67 -2.07 -0.36
C ALA A 100 6.49 -0.82 -0.70
N LEU A 101 5.85 0.16 -1.34
CA LEU A 101 6.42 1.50 -1.52
C LEU A 101 6.11 2.33 -0.30
N VAL A 102 7.16 2.83 0.32
CA VAL A 102 7.10 3.50 1.61
C VAL A 102 7.76 4.86 1.47
N VAL A 103 7.08 5.89 1.95
CA VAL A 103 7.66 7.23 2.13
C VAL A 103 8.03 7.38 3.59
N GLN A 104 9.28 7.72 3.83
CA GLN A 104 9.79 7.90 5.18
C GLN A 104 10.63 9.16 5.32
N GLY A 105 10.62 9.80 6.49
CA GLY A 105 11.48 10.95 6.77
C GLY A 105 10.84 11.94 7.71
N LYS A 106 11.09 13.23 7.46
CA LYS A 106 10.60 14.33 8.27
C LYS A 106 9.61 15.17 7.47
N ALA A 107 8.36 15.19 7.92
CA ALA A 107 7.33 16.10 7.44
C ALA A 107 6.84 16.96 8.63
N GLU A 108 7.53 18.08 8.89
CA GLU A 108 7.13 19.04 9.92
C GLU A 108 6.78 20.37 9.25
N GLY A 109 5.50 20.76 9.33
CA GLY A 109 5.04 22.01 8.73
C GLY A 109 4.99 21.97 7.20
N GLY A 110 5.45 23.05 6.54
CA GLY A 110 5.52 23.15 5.08
C GLY A 110 6.79 22.57 4.45
N ASP A 111 7.73 22.09 5.28
CA ASP A 111 8.99 21.49 4.83
C ASP A 111 8.88 19.95 4.87
N GLU A 112 8.81 19.35 3.67
CA GLU A 112 8.89 17.90 3.49
C GLU A 112 10.32 17.49 3.10
N ASP A 113 10.99 16.76 3.98
CA ASP A 113 12.22 16.03 3.68
C ASP A 113 11.97 14.53 3.86
N VAL A 114 11.31 13.96 2.84
CA VAL A 114 10.91 12.57 2.83
C VAL A 114 11.57 11.82 1.66
N PHE A 115 11.79 10.53 1.86
CA PHE A 115 12.53 9.64 0.97
C PHE A 115 11.64 8.46 0.57
N MET A 116 11.72 8.09 -0.70
CA MET A 116 11.06 6.90 -1.22
C MET A 116 11.91 5.67 -0.98
N LYS A 117 11.30 4.62 -0.43
CA LYS A 117 11.94 3.32 -0.26
C LYS A 117 11.02 2.20 -0.74
N LEU A 118 11.60 1.15 -1.33
CA LEU A 118 10.91 -0.09 -1.65
C LEU A 118 11.32 -1.16 -0.64
N PHE A 119 10.33 -1.73 0.03
CA PHE A 119 10.51 -2.85 0.93
C PHE A 119 10.10 -4.14 0.20
N THR A 120 10.96 -5.14 0.26
CA THR A 120 10.64 -6.52 -0.13
C THR A 120 10.36 -7.30 1.14
N ILE A 121 9.17 -7.88 1.23
CA ILE A 121 8.63 -8.53 2.42
C ILE A 121 8.27 -9.98 2.04
N ASN A 122 8.64 -10.93 2.88
CA ASN A 122 8.27 -12.33 2.75
C ASN A 122 6.79 -12.55 3.12
N LEU A 123 6.17 -13.63 2.63
CA LEU A 123 4.77 -13.94 2.95
C LEU A 123 4.51 -14.21 4.45
N ASP A 124 5.56 -14.43 5.24
CA ASP A 124 5.51 -14.58 6.70
C ASP A 124 5.54 -13.24 7.47
N GLY A 125 5.63 -12.11 6.74
CA GLY A 125 5.67 -10.78 7.34
C GLY A 125 7.07 -10.30 7.74
N THR A 126 8.14 -11.01 7.36
CA THR A 126 9.52 -10.54 7.61
C THR A 126 10.04 -9.65 6.48
N ILE A 127 10.74 -8.57 6.84
CA ILE A 127 11.39 -7.69 5.84
C ILE A 127 12.68 -8.35 5.37
N GLU A 128 12.78 -8.61 4.07
CA GLU A 128 13.98 -9.19 3.45
C GLU A 128 14.95 -8.10 2.99
N ASN A 129 14.44 -7.09 2.29
CA ASN A 129 15.29 -6.05 1.68
C ASN A 129 14.62 -4.67 1.71
N LYS A 130 15.44 -3.63 1.70
CA LYS A 130 15.06 -2.22 1.67
C LYS A 130 15.93 -1.49 0.66
N VAL A 131 15.30 -0.87 -0.34
CA VAL A 131 15.99 -0.12 -1.39
C VAL A 131 15.59 1.34 -1.29
N ASN A 132 16.56 2.26 -1.22
CA ASN A 132 16.32 3.70 -1.14
C ASN A 132 16.50 4.34 -2.51
N PHE A 133 15.52 5.12 -2.97
CA PHE A 133 15.58 5.79 -4.28
C PHE A 133 15.98 7.26 -4.18
N GLY A 134 15.73 7.90 -3.03
CA GLY A 134 16.05 9.30 -2.79
C GLY A 134 14.86 10.16 -2.39
N ARG A 135 15.12 11.46 -2.31
CA ARG A 135 14.17 12.47 -1.82
C ARG A 135 12.97 12.59 -2.77
N THR A 136 11.77 12.63 -2.20
CA THR A 136 10.49 12.68 -2.92
C THR A 136 9.56 13.69 -2.27
N PHE A 137 8.49 14.07 -2.99
CA PHE A 137 7.29 14.64 -2.37
C PHE A 137 6.31 13.51 -1.97
N ASN A 138 5.39 13.82 -1.06
CA ASN A 138 4.42 12.90 -0.46
C ASN A 138 3.32 12.38 -1.43
N SER A 139 3.66 11.80 -2.59
CA SER A 139 2.70 11.25 -3.58
C SER A 139 3.33 10.34 -4.68
N PRO A 140 3.87 9.15 -4.38
CA PRO A 140 4.15 8.15 -5.42
C PRO A 140 2.90 7.67 -6.16
N SER A 141 3.08 7.12 -7.36
CA SER A 141 2.04 6.32 -8.01
C SER A 141 1.95 4.91 -7.42
N ASN A 142 0.88 4.19 -7.74
CA ASN A 142 0.76 2.75 -7.46
C ASN A 142 1.89 1.93 -8.13
N ILE A 143 2.09 0.71 -7.63
CA ILE A 143 2.99 -0.30 -8.20
C ILE A 143 2.28 -1.05 -9.32
N VAL A 144 2.96 -1.20 -10.47
CA VAL A 144 2.54 -2.08 -11.56
C VAL A 144 3.60 -3.14 -11.79
N ILE A 145 3.19 -4.40 -11.88
CA ILE A 145 4.07 -5.51 -12.26
C ILE A 145 3.92 -5.79 -13.75
N ASN A 146 5.04 -5.81 -14.48
CA ASN A 146 5.08 -6.21 -15.88
C ASN A 146 6.19 -7.25 -16.09
N GLY A 147 5.79 -8.53 -16.12
CA GLY A 147 6.72 -9.66 -16.17
C GLY A 147 7.64 -9.67 -14.95
N SER A 148 8.94 -9.54 -15.19
CA SER A 148 9.95 -9.45 -14.12
C SER A 148 10.25 -8.01 -13.70
N ASN A 149 9.47 -7.02 -14.14
CA ASN A 149 9.68 -5.62 -13.79
C ASN A 149 8.63 -5.14 -12.81
N LEU A 150 9.07 -4.31 -11.86
CA LEU A 150 8.25 -3.53 -10.97
C LEU A 150 8.36 -2.07 -11.40
N ILE A 151 7.23 -1.45 -11.74
CA ILE A 151 7.14 -0.13 -12.36
C ILE A 151 6.32 0.78 -11.45
N PHE A 152 6.87 1.95 -11.14
CA PHE A 152 6.18 3.02 -10.43
C PHE A 152 6.81 4.37 -10.78
N GLY A 153 6.01 5.43 -10.68
CA GLY A 153 6.46 6.81 -10.81
C GLY A 153 6.57 7.47 -9.45
N TYR A 154 7.55 8.35 -9.30
CA TYR A 154 7.65 9.25 -8.16
C TYR A 154 8.14 10.63 -8.59
N ARG A 155 7.92 11.64 -7.74
CA ARG A 155 8.35 13.02 -8.00
C ARG A 155 9.64 13.30 -7.23
N ILE A 156 10.67 13.73 -7.92
CA ILE A 156 11.91 14.22 -7.30
C ILE A 156 11.78 15.71 -6.94
N SER A 157 12.48 16.14 -5.89
CA SER A 157 12.33 17.48 -5.29
C SER A 157 12.59 18.65 -6.27
N ASN A 158 13.25 18.41 -7.41
CA ASN A 158 13.64 19.44 -8.39
C ASN A 158 13.14 19.22 -9.82
N GLY A 159 12.14 18.36 -10.08
CA GLY A 159 11.71 18.13 -11.47
C GLY A 159 10.52 17.20 -11.71
N THR A 160 10.07 17.24 -12.96
CA THR A 160 8.99 16.46 -13.60
C THR A 160 8.97 14.98 -13.15
N PRO A 161 7.79 14.34 -12.99
CA PRO A 161 7.71 12.93 -12.58
C PRO A 161 8.56 12.02 -13.46
N THR A 162 9.43 11.20 -12.86
CA THR A 162 10.30 10.27 -13.59
C THR A 162 9.81 8.85 -13.37
N PRO A 163 9.46 8.08 -14.41
CA PRO A 163 9.12 6.68 -14.27
C PRO A 163 10.37 5.87 -13.92
N LEU A 164 10.29 5.06 -12.85
CA LEU A 164 11.35 4.12 -12.48
C LEU A 164 10.93 2.69 -12.84
N ILE A 165 11.85 1.96 -13.45
CA ILE A 165 11.66 0.54 -13.82
C ILE A 165 12.71 -0.26 -13.07
N LEU A 166 12.28 -1.08 -12.14
CA LEU A 166 13.15 -2.00 -11.40
C LEU A 166 12.97 -3.41 -11.93
N ARG A 167 14.09 -4.12 -12.15
CA ARG A 167 14.06 -5.55 -12.42
C ARG A 167 14.03 -6.32 -11.10
N MET A 168 13.02 -7.18 -10.94
CA MET A 168 12.92 -8.17 -9.87
C MET A 168 13.94 -9.29 -10.13
N LYS A 169 15.22 -9.04 -9.86
CA LYS A 169 16.23 -10.10 -9.66
C LYS A 169 16.42 -10.30 -8.15
N SER A 170 16.96 -11.45 -7.77
CA SER A 170 17.35 -11.82 -6.39
C SER A 170 18.28 -10.81 -5.69
N SER A 171 18.71 -9.77 -6.39
CA SER A 171 19.30 -8.56 -5.85
C SER A 171 18.83 -7.41 -6.73
N ILE A 172 18.17 -6.41 -6.13
CA ILE A 172 17.80 -5.17 -6.82
C ILE A 172 19.10 -4.41 -7.08
N ILE A 173 19.57 -4.43 -8.31
CA ILE A 173 20.68 -3.60 -8.77
C ILE A 173 20.05 -2.29 -9.24
N ILE A 174 20.35 -1.20 -8.53
CA ILE A 174 20.09 0.17 -8.96
C ILE A 174 21.12 0.52 -10.04
#